data_AF-A0A0S8AI59-F1
#
_entry.id   AF-A0A0S8AI59-F1
#
_cell.length_a   1.000
_cell.length_b   1.000
_cell.length_c   1.000
_cell.angle_alpha   90.00
_cell.angle_beta   90.00
_cell.angle_gamma   90.00
#
_symmetry.space_group_name_H-M   'P 1'
#
loop_
_entity.id
_entity.type
_entity.pdbx_description
1 polymer ?
#
loop_
_entity_poly.entity_id
_entity_poly.type
_entity_poly.pdbx_seq_one_letter_code
_entity_poly.pdbx_strand_id
1 'polypeptide(L)' 'MVNSTPWGRLVIDGELIGNTPQLAVDLAPGVHTIRVERDGYEPFEQQIRIQSRDTVRLTSITLGPTP' A
#
# COMPACT_ATOMS: atom_id res chain seq x y z
N MET A 1 1.80 -0.16 9.39
CA MET A 1 2.70 -1.00 8.58
C MET A 1 2.05 -1.46 7.28
N VAL A 2 2.70 -1.18 6.16
CA VAL A 2 2.39 -1.74 4.85
C VAL A 2 3.62 -2.48 4.32
N ASN A 3 3.46 -3.74 3.94
CA ASN A 3 4.53 -4.58 3.39
C ASN A 3 4.01 -5.44 2.25
N SER A 4 4.85 -5.67 1.24
CA SER A 4 4.56 -6.53 0.11
C SER A 4 5.71 -7.47 -0.21
N THR A 5 5.43 -8.51 -1.01
CA THR A 5 6.46 -9.38 -1.59
C THR A 5 6.22 -9.52 -3.09
N PRO A 6 7.17 -9.13 -3.95
CA PRO A 6 8.38 -8.36 -3.63
C PRO A 6 8.07 -6.92 -3.15
N TRP A 7 9.09 -6.22 -2.65
CA TRP A 7 8.98 -4.81 -2.27
C TRP A 7 8.75 -3.92 -3.49
N GLY A 8 7.83 -2.96 -3.36
CA GLY A 8 7.50 -1.99 -4.41
C GLY A 8 7.29 -0.58 -3.87
N ARG A 9 6.96 0.33 -4.78
CA ARG A 9 6.56 1.71 -4.50
C ARG A 9 5.17 1.69 -3.85
N LEU A 10 5.03 2.33 -2.70
CA LEU A 10 3.77 2.53 -2.00
C LEU A 10 3.19 3.88 -2.39
N VAL A 11 2.01 3.85 -3.00
CA VAL A 11 1.22 5.02 -3.40
C VAL A 11 -0.08 5.01 -2.61
N ILE A 12 -0.47 6.16 -2.05
CA ILE A 12 -1.73 6.32 -1.30
C ILE A 12 -2.46 7.52 -1.87
N ASP A 13 -3.71 7.33 -2.28
CA ASP A 13 -4.56 8.37 -2.91
C ASP A 13 -3.89 9.07 -4.11
N GLY A 14 -3.04 8.34 -4.83
CA GLY A 14 -2.27 8.85 -5.96
C GLY A 14 -0.95 9.54 -5.59
N GLU A 15 -0.62 9.68 -4.30
CA GLU A 15 0.63 10.24 -3.81
C GLU A 15 1.67 9.15 -3.50
N LEU A 16 2.89 9.30 -4.00
CA LEU A 16 3.99 8.39 -3.68
C LEU A 16 4.48 8.63 -2.23
N ILE A 17 4.24 7.65 -1.37
CA ILE A 17 4.65 7.69 0.05
C ILE A 17 6.09 7.19 0.23
N GLY A 18 6.53 6.25 -0.61
CA GLY A 18 7.87 5.68 -0.56
C GLY A 18 7.89 4.24 -1.06
N ASN A 19 8.66 3.38 -0.40
CA ASN A 19 8.75 1.95 -0.74
C ASN A 19 8.31 1.09 0.44
N THR A 20 7.68 -0.05 0.16
CA THR A 20 7.45 -1.10 1.17
C THR A 20 8.79 -1.75 1.59
N PRO A 21 8.97 -2.14 2.85
CA PRO A 21 8.03 -2.01 3.96
C PRO A 21 8.00 -0.58 4.51
N GLN A 22 6.79 -0.07 4.72
CA GLN A 22 6.55 1.15 5.50
C GLN A 22 6.05 0.77 6.88
N LEU A 23 6.78 1.15 7.95
CA LEU A 23 6.44 0.75 9.32
C LEU A 23 5.23 1.53 9.85
N ALA A 24 5.18 2.83 9.60
CA ALA A 24 4.11 3.73 10.00
C ALA A 24 3.53 4.41 8.77
N VAL A 25 2.21 4.41 8.67
CA VAL A 25 1.45 5.15 7.67
C VAL A 25 0.27 5.74 8.41
N ASP A 26 0.30 7.06 8.59
CA ASP A 26 -0.75 7.80 9.27
C ASP A 26 -1.74 8.30 8.23
N LEU A 27 -2.98 7.83 8.33
CA LEU A 27 -4.07 8.24 7.45
C LEU A 27 -5.16 8.93 8.26
N ALA A 28 -5.79 9.91 7.64
CA ALA A 28 -6.98 10.54 8.22
C ALA A 28 -8.15 9.54 8.26
N PRO A 29 -9.15 9.74 9.12
CA PRO A 29 -10.41 9.02 9.01
C PRO A 29 -11.03 9.29 7.63
N GLY A 30 -11.39 8.24 6.90
CA GLY A 30 -11.78 8.37 5.51
C GLY A 30 -11.61 7.09 4.71
N VAL A 31 -11.81 7.20 3.41
CA VAL A 31 -11.54 6.13 2.46
C VAL A 31 -10.24 6.48 1.75
N HIS A 32 -9.31 5.54 1.74
CA HIS A 32 -8.00 5.69 1.12
C HIS A 32 -7.75 4.56 0.13
N THR A 33 -7.16 4.89 -1.01
CA THR A 33 -6.73 3.90 -2.00
C THR A 33 -5.25 3.61 -1.81
N ILE A 34 -4.93 2.40 -1.41
CA ILE A 34 -3.56 1.91 -1.27
C ILE A 34 -3.17 1.19 -2.55
N ARG A 35 -2.05 1.59 -3.14
CA ARG A 35 -1.49 0.94 -4.32
C ARG A 35 -0.02 0.59 -4.05
N VAL A 36 0.37 -0.63 -4.42
CA VAL A 36 1.78 -1.06 -4.41
C VAL A 36 2.15 -1.47 -5.81
N GLU A 37 3.20 -0.86 -6.36
CA GLU A 37 3.63 -1.09 -7.73
C GLU A 37 5.14 -1.38 -7.83
N ARG A 38 5.50 -2.25 -8.75
CA ARG A 38 6.89 -2.62 -9.03
C ARG A 38 7.01 -2.98 -10.49
N ASP A 39 8.08 -2.53 -11.13
CA ASP A 39 8.32 -2.81 -12.54
C ASP A 39 8.47 -4.32 -12.77
N GLY A 40 7.79 -4.84 -13.80
CA GLY A 40 7.69 -6.28 -14.09
C GLY A 40 6.66 -7.03 -13.23
N TYR A 41 5.84 -6.33 -12.45
CA TYR A 41 4.78 -6.91 -11.62
C TYR A 41 3.45 -6.18 -11.81
N GLU A 42 2.36 -6.92 -11.66
CA GLU A 42 1.01 -6.36 -11.63
C GLU A 42 0.86 -5.50 -10.36
N PRO A 43 0.36 -4.27 -10.49
CA PRO A 43 0.15 -3.41 -9.34
C PRO A 43 -0.96 -3.99 -8.46
N PHE A 44 -0.71 -4.02 -7.17
CA PHE A 44 -1.75 -4.30 -6.18
C PHE A 44 -2.47 -3.00 -5.84
N GLU A 45 -3.80 -3.03 -5.82
CA GLU A 45 -4.63 -1.88 -5.43
C GLU A 45 -5.77 -2.32 -4.53
N GLN A 46 -5.93 -1.64 -3.39
CA GLN A 46 -6.99 -1.91 -2.42
C GLN A 46 -7.48 -0.62 -1.79
N GLN A 47 -8.80 -0.44 -1.79
CA GLN A 47 -9.45 0.62 -1.05
C GLN A 47 -9.68 0.18 0.41
N ILE A 48 -9.25 1.00 1.37
CA ILE A 48 -9.45 0.76 2.80
C ILE A 48 -10.24 1.91 3.42
N ARG A 49 -11.02 1.60 4.46
CA ARG A 49 -11.74 2.60 5.25
C ARG A 49 -11.11 2.73 6.63
N ILE A 50 -10.69 3.93 6.97
CA ILE A 50 -10.08 4.31 8.23
C ILE A 50 -11.15 5.00 9.09
N GLN A 51 -11.43 4.46 10.28
CA GLN A 51 -12.48 4.97 11.17
C GLN A 51 -11.97 5.99 12.20
N SER A 52 -10.72 5.86 12.64
CA SER A 52 -10.01 6.72 13.58
C SER A 52 -8.55 6.91 13.12
N ARG A 53 -7.68 7.62 13.85
CA ARG A 53 -6.22 7.68 13.59
C ARG A 53 -5.53 6.33 13.84
N ASP A 54 -6.07 5.26 13.27
CA ASP A 54 -5.56 3.91 13.41
C ASP A 54 -4.41 3.70 12.44
N THR A 55 -3.40 2.96 12.89
CA THR A 55 -2.28 2.56 12.05
C THR A 55 -2.73 1.45 11.10
N VAL A 56 -2.64 1.70 9.79
CA VAL A 56 -2.91 0.68 8.77
C VAL A 56 -2.00 -0.54 8.95
N ARG A 57 -2.54 -1.76 8.86
CA ARG A 57 -1.76 -3.01 8.82
C ARG A 57 -2.11 -3.83 7.58
N LEU A 58 -1.28 -3.73 6.55
CA LEU A 58 -1.38 -4.49 5.31
C LEU A 58 -0.05 -5.21 5.06
N THR A 59 0.08 -6.44 5.54
CA THR A 59 1.35 -7.19 5.47
C THR A 59 1.33 -8.36 4.50
N SER A 60 0.16 -8.74 3.99
CA SER A 60 -0.05 -9.90 3.13
C SER A 60 -0.20 -9.53 1.65
N ILE A 61 0.45 -8.45 1.21
CA ILE A 61 0.43 -8.04 -0.19
C ILE A 61 1.44 -8.89 -0.96
N THR A 62 1.00 -9.54 -2.04
CA THR A 62 1.89 -10.30 -2.95
C THR A 62 1.66 -9.79 -4.37
N LEU A 63 2.72 -9.36 -5.06
CA LEU A 63 2.62 -8.90 -6.44
C LEU A 63 2.86 -10.07 -7.39
N GLY A 64 1.95 -10.27 -8.34
CA GLY A 64 2.13 -11.21 -9.45
C GLY A 64 3.07 -10.61 -10.51
N PRO A 65 3.92 -11.40 -11.19
CA PRO A 65 4.68 -10.91 -12.33
C PRO A 65 3.74 -10.55 -13.49
N THR A 66 4.06 -9.51 -14.25
CA THR A 66 3.35 -9.23 -15.50
C THR A 66 3.68 -10.30 -16.55
N PRO A 67 2.71 -10.68 -17.42
CA PRO A 67 2.93 -11.62 -18.51
C PRO A 67 4.05 -11.23 -19.47
#